data_AF-A0A923Z7J5-F1
#
_entry.id   AF-A0A923Z7J5-F1
#
_cell.length_a   1.000
_cell.length_b   1.000
_cell.length_c   1.000
_cell.angle_alpha   90.00
_cell.angle_beta   90.00
_cell.angle_gamma   90.00
#
_symmetry.space_group_name_H-M   'P 1'
#
loop_
_entity.id
_entity.type
_entity.pdbx_description
1 polymer ?
#
loop_
_entity_poly.entity_id
_entity_poly.type
_entity_poly.pdbx_seq_one_letter_code
_entity_poly.pdbx_strand_id
1 'polypeptide(L)'
;SNILAGARTSKRSGIDLDLGCMFQMADGTPGCVQALGNSWGNFNGAPFVHLEGDDRSGANTEGENLFINGDQLSQIKRMLIFTFIYEGAPNWAVTNGAVTIEAPGQAPVEVRLDNGTDASMCAIAMIENNGGQLQITKVVEYFSPTRAASGHELMNNRFGFGLRFKAGTKD
;
A
#
# COMPACT_ATOMS: atom_id res chain seq x y z
N SER A 1 -4.58 -19.64 -4.11
CA SER A 1 -4.43 -18.59 -5.13
C SER A 1 -3.96 -17.32 -4.45
N ASN A 2 -2.93 -16.60 -4.93
CA ASN A 2 -2.35 -15.45 -4.21
C ASN A 2 -2.36 -14.20 -5.06
N ILE A 3 -2.51 -13.04 -4.42
CA ILE A 3 -2.34 -11.73 -5.06
C ILE A 3 -1.04 -11.14 -4.54
N LEU A 4 -0.28 -10.54 -5.44
CA LEU A 4 0.95 -9.84 -5.12
C LEU A 4 0.82 -8.39 -5.54
N ALA A 5 1.11 -7.46 -4.64
CA ALA A 5 1.40 -6.07 -4.98
C ALA A 5 2.89 -5.84 -4.73
N GLY A 6 3.65 -5.47 -5.76
CA GLY A 6 5.07 -5.17 -5.65
C GLY A 6 5.34 -3.71 -6.00
N ALA A 7 6.07 -3.01 -5.14
CA ALA A 7 6.55 -1.64 -5.37
C ALA A 7 8.04 -1.67 -5.67
N ARG A 8 8.42 -1.16 -6.85
CA ARG A 8 9.82 -1.11 -7.30
C ARG A 8 10.24 0.31 -7.64
N THR A 9 11.45 0.68 -7.23
CA THR A 9 12.13 1.90 -7.65
C THR A 9 13.30 1.57 -8.56
N SER A 10 13.63 2.46 -9.49
CA SER A 10 14.94 2.38 -10.13
C SER A 10 16.00 2.96 -9.18
N LYS A 11 17.10 2.23 -8.95
CA LYS A 11 18.28 2.58 -8.11
C LYS A 11 18.92 3.95 -8.44
N ARG A 12 18.23 5.06 -8.24
CA ARG A 12 18.89 6.33 -7.89
C ARG A 12 19.19 6.22 -6.39
N SER A 13 20.47 6.17 -6.03
CA SER A 13 20.88 5.95 -4.63
C SER A 13 20.19 6.97 -3.71
N GLY A 14 19.45 6.48 -2.72
CA GLY A 14 18.88 7.30 -1.65
C GLY A 14 17.37 7.53 -1.72
N ILE A 15 16.65 7.05 -2.75
CA ILE A 15 15.18 7.09 -2.77
C ILE A 15 14.63 5.81 -2.13
N ASP A 16 13.83 5.98 -1.08
CA ASP A 16 13.17 4.90 -0.38
C ASP A 16 11.64 5.04 -0.51
N LEU A 17 11.01 4.02 -1.09
CA LEU A 17 9.56 3.94 -1.25
C LEU A 17 9.05 2.72 -0.49
N ASP A 18 8.13 2.97 0.42
CA ASP A 18 7.44 1.92 1.16
C ASP A 18 6.10 1.58 0.50
N LEU A 19 5.71 0.32 0.59
CA LEU A 19 4.41 -0.24 0.24
C LEU A 19 3.60 -0.50 1.51
N GLY A 20 2.30 -0.28 1.40
CA GLY A 20 1.38 -0.56 2.49
C GLY A 20 -0.02 -0.87 2.01
N CYS A 21 -0.85 -1.29 2.95
CA CYS A 21 -2.25 -1.54 2.69
C CYS A 21 -3.13 -1.16 3.87
N MET A 22 -4.22 -0.43 3.61
CA MET A 22 -5.35 -0.35 4.54
C MET A 22 -6.33 -1.45 4.20
N PHE A 23 -6.82 -2.17 5.20
CA PHE A 23 -7.77 -3.25 5.01
C PHE A 23 -9.02 -3.06 5.86
N GLN A 24 -10.11 -3.66 5.40
CA GLN A 24 -11.31 -3.91 6.19
C GLN A 24 -11.66 -5.39 6.06
N MET A 25 -11.74 -6.08 7.20
CA MET A 25 -12.17 -7.47 7.28
C MET A 25 -13.68 -7.60 7.02
N ALA A 26 -14.16 -8.80 6.73
CA ALA A 26 -15.57 -9.08 6.48
C ALA A 26 -16.46 -8.74 7.70
N ASP A 27 -15.92 -8.85 8.92
CA ASP A 27 -16.59 -8.45 10.16
C ASP A 27 -16.59 -6.93 10.40
N GLY A 28 -15.99 -6.15 9.50
CA GLY A 28 -15.88 -4.70 9.57
C GLY A 28 -14.61 -4.18 10.26
N THR A 29 -13.79 -5.05 10.84
CA THR A 29 -12.55 -4.67 11.53
C THR A 29 -11.59 -3.98 10.57
N PRO A 30 -11.21 -2.71 10.81
CA PRO A 30 -10.24 -2.02 9.99
C PRO A 30 -8.82 -2.24 10.51
N GLY A 31 -7.83 -2.15 9.62
CA GLY A 31 -6.43 -2.15 10.01
C GLY A 31 -5.52 -1.66 8.91
N CYS A 32 -4.21 -1.66 9.19
CA CYS A 32 -3.19 -1.27 8.24
C CYS A 32 -1.97 -2.17 8.38
N VAL A 33 -1.43 -2.60 7.23
CA VAL A 33 -0.13 -3.26 7.10
C VAL A 33 0.82 -2.24 6.47
N GLN A 34 1.92 -1.93 7.16
CA GLN A 34 2.97 -1.00 6.72
C GLN A 34 4.22 -1.08 7.62
N ALA A 35 5.39 -0.77 7.06
CA ALA A 35 6.66 -0.76 7.78
C ALA A 35 6.74 0.33 8.88
N LEU A 36 6.28 1.56 8.60
CA LEU A 36 6.33 2.70 9.54
C LEU A 36 5.63 2.43 10.89
N GLY A 37 4.59 1.59 10.87
CA GLY A 37 3.82 1.20 12.06
C GLY A 37 4.28 -0.11 12.71
N ASN A 38 5.37 -0.72 12.22
CA ASN A 38 5.81 -2.07 12.57
C ASN A 38 4.68 -3.11 12.46
N SER A 39 3.83 -2.95 11.44
CA SER A 39 2.65 -3.79 11.19
C SER A 39 2.85 -4.58 9.91
N TRP A 40 3.49 -5.73 10.02
CA TRP A 40 3.87 -6.58 8.87
C TRP A 40 2.77 -7.53 8.39
N GLY A 41 1.69 -7.63 9.15
CA GLY A 41 0.60 -8.56 8.89
C GLY A 41 1.00 -10.04 9.07
N ASN A 42 0.15 -10.94 8.58
CA ASN A 42 0.34 -12.39 8.61
C ASN A 42 -0.37 -13.00 7.40
N PHE A 43 0.31 -13.84 6.64
CA PHE A 43 -0.28 -14.48 5.45
C PHE A 43 -1.26 -15.61 5.80
N ASN A 44 -1.01 -16.32 6.91
CA ASN A 44 -1.76 -17.50 7.35
C ASN A 44 -2.74 -17.22 8.49
N GLY A 45 -2.76 -16.00 9.02
CA GLY A 45 -3.71 -15.54 10.03
C GLY A 45 -4.19 -14.14 9.70
N ALA A 46 -5.27 -13.66 10.33
CA ALA A 46 -5.77 -12.31 10.09
C ALA A 46 -4.62 -11.27 10.21
N PRO A 47 -4.48 -10.34 9.25
CA PRO A 47 -5.45 -9.98 8.21
C PRO A 47 -5.38 -10.78 6.90
N PHE A 48 -4.57 -11.85 6.83
CA PHE A 48 -4.29 -12.64 5.61
C PHE A 48 -3.55 -11.86 4.53
N VAL A 49 -2.74 -10.91 5.01
CA VAL A 49 -1.93 -9.97 4.23
C VAL A 49 -0.58 -9.91 4.90
N HIS A 50 0.49 -9.97 4.13
CA HIS A 50 1.84 -9.88 4.64
C HIS A 50 2.66 -8.91 3.80
N LEU A 51 3.25 -7.91 4.44
CA LEU A 51 4.31 -7.11 3.85
C LEU A 51 5.63 -7.84 4.11
N GLU A 52 6.29 -8.23 3.02
CA GLU A 52 7.63 -8.79 3.07
C GLU A 52 8.57 -7.72 3.62
N GLY A 53 9.38 -8.12 4.60
CA GLY A 53 10.23 -7.19 5.34
C GLY A 53 11.09 -6.36 4.41
N ASP A 54 11.15 -5.06 4.72
CA ASP A 54 12.05 -4.09 4.13
C ASP A 54 13.48 -4.68 4.09
N ASP A 55 13.97 -4.98 2.89
CA ASP A 55 15.38 -5.30 2.72
C ASP A 55 16.20 -4.00 2.81
N ARG A 56 16.29 -3.48 4.04
CA ARG A 56 17.11 -2.33 4.45
C ARG A 56 18.59 -2.51 4.15
N SER A 57 19.03 -3.70 3.69
CA SER A 57 20.40 -3.93 3.24
C SER A 57 20.66 -3.43 1.82
N GLY A 58 19.61 -3.13 1.05
CA GLY A 58 19.72 -2.76 -0.37
C GLY A 58 20.26 -3.89 -1.27
N ALA A 59 20.28 -5.14 -0.76
CA ALA A 59 20.76 -6.31 -1.48
C ALA A 59 19.72 -6.83 -2.48
N ASN A 60 18.43 -6.65 -2.20
CA ASN A 60 17.33 -7.08 -3.03
C ASN A 60 16.99 -5.97 -4.04
N THR A 61 17.18 -6.27 -5.32
CA THR A 61 16.91 -5.37 -6.44
C THR A 61 15.42 -5.28 -6.80
N GLU A 62 14.56 -6.06 -6.15
CA GLU A 62 13.15 -6.25 -6.55
C GLU A 62 12.16 -5.29 -5.86
N GLY A 63 12.57 -4.55 -4.82
CA GLY A 63 11.71 -3.63 -4.07
C GLY A 63 10.91 -4.31 -2.95
N GLU A 64 9.83 -3.67 -2.49
CA GLU A 64 8.96 -4.20 -1.44
C GLU A 64 7.75 -4.96 -2.02
N ASN A 65 7.38 -6.07 -1.37
CA ASN A 65 6.25 -6.91 -1.79
C ASN A 65 5.21 -7.05 -0.69
N LEU A 66 3.94 -7.01 -1.09
CA LEU A 66 2.79 -7.28 -0.24
C LEU A 66 1.99 -8.44 -0.82
N PHE A 67 1.82 -9.50 -0.03
CA PHE A 67 1.13 -10.72 -0.39
C PHE A 67 -0.24 -10.79 0.28
N ILE A 68 -1.27 -11.12 -0.50
CA ILE A 68 -2.63 -11.36 0.01
C ILE A 68 -2.98 -12.83 -0.24
N ASN A 69 -3.44 -13.51 0.81
CA ASN A 69 -3.85 -14.89 0.72
C ASN A 69 -5.25 -14.98 0.07
N GLY A 70 -5.25 -15.35 -1.21
CA GLY A 70 -6.49 -15.44 -1.99
C GLY A 70 -7.38 -16.62 -1.61
N ASP A 71 -6.90 -17.56 -0.79
CA ASP A 71 -7.75 -18.64 -0.25
C ASP A 71 -8.58 -18.16 0.96
N GLN A 72 -8.26 -16.99 1.50
CA GLN A 72 -8.93 -16.37 2.65
C GLN A 72 -9.73 -15.12 2.28
N LEU A 73 -10.01 -14.89 0.99
CA LEU A 73 -10.69 -13.67 0.53
C LEU A 73 -12.05 -13.46 1.15
N SER A 74 -12.80 -14.52 1.45
CA SER A 74 -14.09 -14.44 2.15
C SER A 74 -14.01 -13.71 3.50
N GLN A 75 -12.81 -13.65 4.12
CA GLN A 75 -12.54 -12.96 5.37
C GLN A 75 -12.18 -11.48 5.16
N ILE A 76 -11.89 -11.05 3.93
CA ILE A 76 -11.48 -9.71 3.56
C ILE A 76 -12.63 -9.04 2.80
N LYS A 77 -13.06 -7.86 3.25
CA LYS A 77 -14.07 -7.08 2.54
C LYS A 77 -13.45 -6.25 1.43
N ARG A 78 -12.39 -5.50 1.76
CA ARG A 78 -11.69 -4.62 0.81
C ARG A 78 -10.34 -4.18 1.32
N MET A 79 -9.51 -3.74 0.39
CA MET A 79 -8.12 -3.36 0.61
C MET A 79 -7.74 -2.17 -0.28
N LEU A 80 -7.04 -1.19 0.28
CA LEU A 80 -6.44 -0.10 -0.48
C LEU A 80 -4.94 -0.28 -0.45
N ILE A 81 -4.36 -0.58 -1.61
CA ILE A 81 -2.90 -0.60 -1.79
C ILE A 81 -2.42 0.83 -1.94
N PHE A 82 -1.40 1.21 -1.18
CA PHE A 82 -0.78 2.51 -1.25
C PHE A 82 0.74 2.41 -1.15
N THR A 83 1.41 3.47 -1.56
CA THR A 83 2.86 3.65 -1.39
C THR A 83 3.15 5.06 -0.90
N PHE A 84 4.29 5.25 -0.24
CA PHE A 84 4.72 6.56 0.24
C PHE A 84 6.24 6.73 0.11
N ILE A 85 6.66 7.98 -0.04
CA ILE A 85 8.08 8.34 -0.01
C ILE A 85 8.51 8.36 1.46
N TYR A 86 9.41 7.46 1.83
CA TYR A 86 10.01 7.44 3.16
C TYR A 86 11.16 8.44 3.24
N GLU A 87 12.09 8.37 2.29
CA GLU A 87 13.26 9.25 2.24
C GLU A 87 13.72 9.56 0.81
N GLY A 88 14.35 10.72 0.65
CA GLY A 88 15.27 11.02 -0.45
C GLY A 88 14.67 11.35 -1.82
N ALA A 89 13.35 11.37 -1.97
CA ALA A 89 12.68 11.91 -3.16
C ALA A 89 11.89 13.19 -2.85
N PRO A 90 12.17 14.32 -3.55
CA PRO A 90 11.37 15.55 -3.42
C PRO A 90 9.96 15.44 -4.03
N ASN A 91 9.73 14.50 -4.95
CA ASN A 91 8.44 14.19 -5.56
C ASN A 91 8.49 12.85 -6.31
N TRP A 92 7.36 12.36 -6.79
CA TRP A 92 7.27 11.07 -7.49
C TRP A 92 7.95 11.07 -8.86
N ALA A 93 7.91 12.18 -9.59
CA ALA A 93 8.50 12.30 -10.94
C ALA A 93 10.00 11.96 -11.00
N VAL A 94 10.73 12.09 -9.89
CA VAL A 94 12.16 11.75 -9.81
C VAL A 94 12.44 10.34 -9.27
N THR A 95 11.42 9.64 -8.77
CA THR A 95 11.55 8.26 -8.25
C THR A 95 11.72 7.24 -9.37
N ASN A 96 11.10 7.49 -10.54
CA ASN A 96 10.92 6.51 -11.61
C ASN A 96 10.38 5.17 -11.06
N GLY A 97 9.51 5.27 -10.04
CA GLY A 97 8.91 4.14 -9.35
C GLY A 97 7.72 3.57 -10.12
N ALA A 98 7.41 2.30 -9.86
CA ALA A 98 6.20 1.66 -10.34
C ALA A 98 5.68 0.68 -9.29
N VAL A 99 4.36 0.56 -9.21
CA VAL A 99 3.69 -0.51 -8.47
C VAL A 99 3.00 -1.43 -9.46
N THR A 100 3.23 -2.73 -9.33
CA THR A 100 2.55 -3.76 -10.12
C THR A 100 1.69 -4.61 -9.19
N ILE A 101 0.44 -4.85 -9.59
CA ILE A 101 -0.48 -5.76 -8.90
C ILE A 101 -0.77 -6.93 -9.82
N GLU A 102 -0.54 -8.14 -9.32
CA GLU A 102 -0.75 -9.40 -10.02
C GLU A 102 -1.77 -10.25 -9.27
N ALA A 103 -2.78 -10.74 -9.99
CA ALA A 103 -3.80 -11.63 -9.44
C ALA A 103 -4.03 -12.82 -10.39
N PRO A 104 -4.36 -14.02 -9.88
CA PRO A 104 -4.48 -15.22 -10.71
C PRO A 104 -5.59 -15.07 -11.74
N GLY A 105 -5.27 -15.32 -13.01
CA GLY A 105 -6.22 -15.22 -14.11
C GLY A 105 -6.58 -13.78 -14.53
N GLN A 106 -5.90 -12.76 -14.00
CA GLN A 106 -6.08 -11.36 -14.39
C GLN A 106 -4.80 -10.80 -15.04
N ALA A 107 -4.96 -9.84 -15.95
CA ALA A 107 -3.81 -9.09 -16.47
C ALA A 107 -3.21 -8.24 -15.34
N PRO A 108 -1.87 -8.12 -15.25
CA PRO A 108 -1.24 -7.25 -14.26
C PRO A 108 -1.69 -5.80 -14.38
N VAL A 109 -1.89 -5.14 -13.24
CA VAL A 109 -2.17 -3.71 -13.17
C VAL A 109 -0.88 -2.99 -12.81
N GLU A 110 -0.31 -2.25 -13.75
CA GLU A 110 0.87 -1.40 -13.50
C GLU A 110 0.46 0.06 -13.29
N VAL A 111 1.04 0.68 -12.26
CA VAL A 111 0.93 2.11 -11.95
C VAL A 111 2.33 2.71 -11.92
N ARG A 112 2.61 3.63 -12.84
CA ARG A 112 3.82 4.45 -12.83
C ARG A 112 3.65 5.60 -11.85
N LEU A 113 4.71 5.87 -11.09
CA LEU A 113 4.77 6.94 -10.10
C LEU A 113 5.58 8.10 -10.69
N ASP A 114 4.94 8.89 -11.55
CA ASP A 114 5.58 9.94 -12.35
C ASP A 114 5.00 11.34 -12.08
N ASN A 115 4.18 11.47 -11.03
CA ASN A 115 3.50 12.71 -10.70
C ASN A 115 4.46 13.77 -10.10
N GLY A 116 4.35 15.02 -10.56
CA GLY A 116 5.20 16.13 -10.13
C GLY A 116 4.72 16.92 -8.90
N THR A 117 3.64 16.49 -8.23
CA THR A 117 3.15 17.14 -6.99
C THR A 117 4.09 16.91 -5.81
N ASP A 118 3.90 17.68 -4.75
CA ASP A 118 4.60 17.55 -3.47
C ASP A 118 3.99 16.48 -2.55
N ALA A 119 3.00 15.73 -3.03
CA ALA A 119 2.37 14.66 -2.27
C ALA A 119 3.39 13.58 -1.93
N SER A 120 3.41 13.14 -0.67
CA SER A 120 4.31 12.08 -0.22
C SER A 120 3.65 10.71 -0.18
N MET A 121 2.35 10.61 -0.49
CA MET A 121 1.59 9.36 -0.50
C MET A 121 0.78 9.21 -1.78
N CYS A 122 0.62 7.97 -2.25
CA CYS A 122 -0.17 7.62 -3.43
C CYS A 122 -1.05 6.39 -3.15
N ALA A 123 -2.36 6.54 -3.30
CA ALA A 123 -3.31 5.43 -3.36
C ALA A 123 -3.25 4.79 -4.74
N ILE A 124 -2.90 3.51 -4.81
CA ILE A 124 -2.61 2.80 -6.07
C ILE A 124 -3.85 2.12 -6.63
N ALA A 125 -4.46 1.25 -5.84
CA ALA A 125 -5.62 0.47 -6.26
C ALA A 125 -6.49 0.07 -5.07
N MET A 126 -7.78 -0.01 -5.32
CA MET A 126 -8.75 -0.64 -4.43
C MET A 126 -8.98 -2.08 -4.89
N ILE A 127 -8.91 -3.02 -3.97
CA ILE A 127 -9.28 -4.42 -4.17
C ILE A 127 -10.54 -4.66 -3.34
N GLU A 128 -11.63 -5.06 -3.98
CA GLU A 128 -12.92 -5.30 -3.33
C GLU A 128 -13.34 -6.74 -3.55
N ASN A 129 -13.89 -7.35 -2.49
CA ASN A 129 -14.45 -8.69 -2.56
C ASN A 129 -15.97 -8.62 -2.79
N ASN A 130 -16.38 -8.96 -4.00
CA ASN A 130 -17.77 -9.03 -4.44
C ASN A 130 -18.25 -10.49 -4.42
N GLY A 131 -18.54 -11.02 -3.24
CA GLY A 131 -19.12 -12.37 -3.10
C GLY A 131 -18.16 -13.50 -3.50
N GLY A 132 -16.88 -13.37 -3.17
CA GLY A 132 -15.81 -14.32 -3.50
C GLY A 132 -15.07 -14.00 -4.80
N GLN A 133 -15.51 -13.00 -5.56
CA GLN A 133 -14.81 -12.50 -6.73
C GLN A 133 -14.11 -11.19 -6.41
N LEU A 134 -12.86 -11.07 -6.86
CA LEU A 134 -12.10 -9.84 -6.67
C LEU A 134 -12.25 -8.89 -7.83
N GLN A 135 -12.58 -7.66 -7.48
CA GLN A 135 -12.49 -6.52 -8.36
C GLN A 135 -11.29 -5.67 -7.96
N ILE A 136 -10.37 -5.46 -8.92
CA ILE A 136 -9.24 -4.56 -8.76
C ILE A 136 -9.52 -3.30 -9.55
N THR A 137 -9.64 -2.18 -8.85
CA THR A 137 -9.87 -0.85 -9.44
C THR A 137 -8.61 0.00 -9.25
N LYS A 138 -8.01 0.44 -10.36
CA LYS A 138 -6.90 1.40 -10.35
C LYS A 138 -7.41 2.77 -9.85
N VAL A 139 -6.72 3.35 -8.86
CA VAL A 139 -7.12 4.59 -8.17
C VAL A 139 -6.20 5.76 -8.57
N VAL A 140 -4.90 5.65 -8.31
CA VAL A 140 -3.88 6.68 -8.59
C VAL A 140 -4.27 8.07 -8.08
N GLU A 141 -4.49 8.18 -6.76
CA GLU A 141 -4.82 9.44 -6.08
C GLU A 141 -3.67 9.82 -5.12
N TYR A 142 -3.19 11.06 -5.20
CA TYR A 142 -2.04 11.55 -4.45
C TYR A 142 -2.47 12.41 -3.26
N PHE A 143 -1.81 12.24 -2.12
CA PHE A 143 -2.17 12.90 -0.86
C PHE A 143 -0.97 13.64 -0.26
N SER A 144 -1.08 14.96 -0.18
CA SER A 144 -0.14 15.82 0.55
C SER A 144 -0.63 15.99 2.00
N PRO A 145 0.23 15.74 3.02
CA PRO A 145 -0.14 15.99 4.40
C PRO A 145 -0.44 17.47 4.63
N THR A 146 -1.33 17.75 5.57
CA THR A 146 -1.67 19.11 6.01
C THR A 146 -1.21 19.33 7.45
N ARG A 147 -1.36 20.56 7.96
CA ARG A 147 -1.14 20.83 9.40
C ARG A 147 -2.10 20.06 10.32
N ALA A 148 -3.25 19.62 9.81
CA ALA A 148 -4.32 19.01 10.59
C ALA A 148 -4.39 17.48 10.44
N ALA A 149 -3.78 16.91 9.39
CA ALA A 149 -3.90 15.50 9.07
C ALA A 149 -2.71 15.02 8.23
N SER A 150 -2.21 13.84 8.58
CA SER A 150 -1.24 13.06 7.79
C SER A 150 -1.86 12.56 6.47
N GLY A 151 -1.02 12.18 5.50
CA GLY A 151 -1.51 11.56 4.26
C GLY A 151 -2.29 10.27 4.51
N HIS A 152 -1.92 9.50 5.55
CA HIS A 152 -2.64 8.31 5.98
C HIS A 152 -4.05 8.64 6.45
N GLU A 153 -4.21 9.68 7.28
CA GLU A 153 -5.53 10.13 7.75
C GLU A 153 -6.39 10.62 6.59
N LEU A 154 -5.81 11.37 5.66
CA LEU A 154 -6.50 11.86 4.47
C LEU A 154 -7.00 10.69 3.59
N MET A 155 -6.15 9.69 3.30
CA MET A 155 -6.57 8.48 2.59
C MET A 155 -7.66 7.71 3.34
N ASN A 156 -7.46 7.47 4.64
CA ASN A 156 -8.42 6.75 5.45
C ASN A 156 -9.80 7.41 5.42
N ASN A 157 -9.86 8.74 5.49
CA ASN A 157 -11.11 9.49 5.42
C ASN A 157 -11.72 9.45 4.01
N ARG A 158 -10.88 9.65 2.98
CA ARG A 158 -11.29 9.64 1.56
C ARG A 158 -11.92 8.31 1.14
N PHE A 159 -11.36 7.19 1.61
CA PHE A 159 -11.79 5.83 1.28
C PHE A 159 -12.60 5.16 2.40
N GLY A 160 -12.86 5.85 3.50
CA GLY A 160 -13.75 5.41 4.58
C GLY A 160 -13.33 4.13 5.30
N PHE A 161 -12.04 3.91 5.54
CA PHE A 161 -11.56 2.70 6.26
C PHE A 161 -11.88 2.75 7.76
N GLY A 162 -12.11 3.94 8.33
CA GLY A 162 -12.51 4.08 9.73
C GLY A 162 -11.39 3.77 10.73
N LEU A 163 -10.13 3.79 10.28
CA LEU A 163 -8.96 3.75 11.16
C LEU A 163 -8.97 4.99 12.07
N ARG A 164 -8.58 4.77 13.32
CA ARG A 164 -8.37 5.85 14.29
C ARG A 164 -6.88 6.09 14.43
N PHE A 165 -6.41 7.17 13.83
CA PHE A 165 -5.04 7.64 14.03
C PHE A 165 -4.99 8.44 15.33
N LYS A 166 -3.98 8.18 16.16
CA LYS A 166 -3.62 9.09 17.24
C LYS A 166 -2.55 10.03 16.68
N ALA A 167 -2.69 11.33 16.95
CA ALA A 167 -1.64 12.28 16.64
C ALA A 167 -0.35 11.83 17.35
N GLY A 168 0.62 11.35 16.59
CA GLY A 168 1.96 11.10 17.09
C GLY A 168 2.66 12.45 17.25
N THR A 169 3.00 12.82 18.48
CA THR A 169 3.96 13.89 18.72
C THR A 169 5.32 13.36 18.27
N LYS A 170 5.89 13.96 17.21
CA LYS A 170 7.31 13.79 16.92
C LYS A 170 8.04 14.65 17.94
N ASP A 171 8.71 14.02 18.90
CA ASP A 171 9.80 14.65 19.64
C ASP A 171 11.07 14.68 18.76
#